data_AF-A0A538L3P3-F1
#
_entry.id   AF-A0A538L3P3-F1
#
_cell.length_a   1.000
_cell.length_b   1.000
_cell.length_c   1.000
_cell.angle_alpha   90.00
_cell.angle_beta   90.00
_cell.angle_gamma   90.00
#
_symmetry.space_group_name_H-M   'P 1'
#
loop_
_entity.id
_entity.type
_entity.pdbx_description
1 polymer ?
#
loop_
_entity_poly.entity_id
_entity_poly.type
_entity_poly.pdbx_seq_one_letter_code
_entity_poly.pdbx_strand_id
1 'polypeptide(L)' 'MLGQVSAVYVALDCDVFDPDELTVFMPEPEGPSLADVERLLARLRQSPVPVAGLGLTGLAPDPANVEPLERLCAALGL' A
#
# COMPACT_ATOMS: atom_id res chain seq x y z
N MET A 1 1.03 10.07 16.00
CA MET A 1 1.78 11.35 16.10
C MET A 1 3.07 11.16 15.29
N LEU A 2 3.13 11.66 14.06
CA LEU A 2 4.31 11.45 13.19
C LEU A 2 5.42 12.50 13.42
N GLY A 3 5.14 13.64 14.06
CA GLY A 3 6.08 14.77 14.19
C GLY A 3 7.35 14.52 15.03
N GLN A 4 7.59 13.29 15.50
CA GLN A 4 8.79 12.92 16.27
C GLN A 4 9.64 11.83 15.59
N VAL A 5 9.22 11.34 14.42
CA VAL A 5 9.98 10.34 13.67
C VAL A 5 10.76 11.01 12.53
N SER A 6 11.96 10.50 12.25
CA SER A 6 12.81 11.03 11.17
C SER A 6 12.31 10.63 9.78
N ALA A 7 11.61 9.50 9.66
CA ALA A 7 11.00 9.00 8.43
C ALA A 7 9.93 7.94 8.74
N VAL A 8 9.11 7.59 7.75
CA VAL A 8 8.15 6.48 7.79
C VAL A 8 8.52 5.43 6.75
N TYR A 9 8.55 4.17 7.14
CA TYR A 9 8.55 3.04 6.22
C TYR A 9 7.15 2.43 6.19
N VAL A 10 6.61 2.17 5.00
CA VAL A 10 5.31 1.50 4.85
C VAL A 10 5.57 0.03 4.58
N ALA A 11 5.20 -0.83 5.52
CA ALA A 11 5.08 -2.27 5.28
C ALA A 11 3.61 -2.56 5.00
N LEU A 12 3.27 -2.85 3.74
CA LEU A 12 1.91 -3.15 3.32
C LEU A 12 1.79 -4.64 3.01
N ASP A 13 1.08 -5.34 3.87
CA ASP A 13 0.66 -6.71 3.59
C ASP A 13 -0.56 -6.66 2.68
N CYS A 14 -0.44 -7.17 1.45
CA CYS A 14 -1.47 -7.00 0.43
C CYS A 14 -2.70 -7.87 0.67
N ASP A 15 -2.63 -8.85 1.57
CA ASP A 15 -3.82 -9.62 1.97
C ASP A 15 -4.83 -8.83 2.81
N VAL A 16 -4.49 -7.60 3.21
CA VAL A 16 -5.45 -6.67 3.82
C VAL A 16 -6.53 -6.21 2.85
N PHE A 17 -6.27 -6.19 1.54
CA PHE A 17 -7.22 -5.69 0.54
C PHE A 17 -8.41 -6.62 0.40
N ASP A 18 -9.56 -6.07 0.01
CA ASP A 18 -10.66 -6.92 -0.42
C ASP A 18 -10.20 -7.87 -1.55
N PRO A 19 -10.61 -9.15 -1.56
CA PRO A 19 -10.07 -10.14 -2.49
C PRO A 19 -10.29 -9.82 -3.98
N ASP A 20 -11.23 -8.92 -4.30
CA ASP A 20 -11.48 -8.47 -5.67
C ASP A 20 -10.45 -7.44 -6.18
N GLU A 21 -9.58 -6.91 -5.31
CA GLU A 21 -8.64 -5.83 -5.64
C GLU A 21 -7.24 -6.32 -6.04
N LEU A 22 -6.76 -7.40 -5.40
CA LEU A 22 -5.43 -7.98 -5.61
C LEU A 22 -5.45 -9.50 -5.47
N THR A 23 -4.64 -10.18 -6.26
CA THR A 23 -4.43 -11.63 -6.10
C THR A 23 -3.37 -11.90 -5.04
N VAL A 24 -3.78 -12.46 -3.91
CA VAL A 24 -2.95 -12.64 -2.70
C VAL A 24 -2.91 -14.10 -2.27
N PHE A 25 -1.94 -14.45 -1.41
CA PHE A 25 -1.77 -15.81 -0.91
C PHE A 25 -2.89 -16.23 0.08
N MET A 26 -3.34 -15.32 0.94
CA MET A 26 -4.35 -15.56 1.98
C MET A 26 -5.46 -14.49 1.92
N PRO A 27 -6.45 -14.60 1.03
CA PRO A 27 -7.47 -13.57 0.89
C PRO A 27 -8.39 -13.50 2.12
N GLU A 28 -8.65 -12.28 2.60
CA GLU A 28 -9.64 -12.00 3.65
C GLU A 28 -10.71 -11.01 3.12
N PRO A 29 -12.00 -11.32 3.27
CA PRO A 29 -13.07 -10.45 2.78
C PRO A 29 -13.23 -9.18 3.62
N GLU A 30 -13.96 -8.20 3.08
CA GLU A 30 -14.31 -6.95 3.79
C GLU A 30 -13.10 -6.02 4.04
N GLY A 31 -12.04 -6.18 3.26
CA GLY A 31 -10.88 -5.29 3.24
C GLY A 31 -11.16 -3.94 2.56
N PRO A 32 -10.27 -2.95 2.71
CA PRO A 32 -10.34 -1.72 1.93
C PRO A 32 -10.17 -1.98 0.43
N SER A 33 -10.75 -1.08 -0.38
CA SER A 33 -10.47 -1.02 -1.81
C SER A 33 -9.05 -0.52 -2.09
N LEU A 34 -8.52 -0.79 -3.29
CA LEU A 34 -7.25 -0.22 -3.75
C LEU A 34 -7.26 1.31 -3.67
N ALA A 35 -8.38 1.92 -4.07
CA ALA A 35 -8.55 3.36 -4.07
C ALA A 35 -8.56 3.98 -2.66
N ASP A 36 -9.04 3.25 -1.64
CA ASP A 36 -8.98 3.70 -0.25
C ASP A 36 -7.54 3.79 0.26
N VAL A 37 -6.75 2.74 -0.02
CA VAL A 37 -5.35 2.71 0.40
C VAL A 37 -4.53 3.72 -0.39
N GLU A 38 -4.76 3.89 -1.69
CA GLU A 38 -4.11 4.95 -2.49
C GLU A 38 -4.34 6.34 -1.89
N ARG A 39 -5.57 6.66 -1.47
CA ARG A 39 -5.88 7.93 -0.80
C ARG A 39 -5.13 8.06 0.53
N LEU A 40 -5.01 6.98 1.29
CA LEU A 40 -4.25 6.96 2.54
C LEU A 40 -2.75 7.22 2.28
N LEU A 41 -2.17 6.56 1.29
CA LEU A 41 -0.77 6.71 0.90
C LEU A 41 -0.48 8.12 0.37
N ALA A 42 -1.37 8.68 -0.46
CA ALA A 42 -1.26 10.06 -0.94
C ALA A 42 -1.28 11.08 0.23
N ARG A 43 -2.10 10.84 1.26
CA ARG A 43 -2.09 11.66 2.48
C ARG A 43 -0.80 11.50 3.29
N LEU A 44 -0.25 10.29 3.37
CA LEU A 44 1.03 10.05 4.02
C LEU A 44 2.16 10.79 3.29
N ARG A 45 2.17 10.78 1.95
CA ARG A 45 3.11 11.54 1.13
C ARG A 45 3.05 13.05 1.38
N GLN A 46 1.88 13.59 1.71
CA GLN A 46 1.69 15.01 2.04
C GLN A 46 2.14 15.38 3.46
N SER A 47 2.50 14.40 4.30
CA SER A 47 3.02 14.63 5.64
C SER A 47 4.39 15.34 5.60
N PRO A 48 4.73 16.18 6.59
CA PRO A 48 6.07 16.75 6.70
C PRO A 48 7.17 15.71 7.01
N VAL A 49 6.80 14.47 7.35
CA VAL A 49 7.75 13.38 7.61
C VAL A 49 8.06 12.64 6.31
N PRO A 50 9.33 12.46 5.94
CA PRO A 50 9.70 11.79 4.70
C PRO A 50 9.33 10.29 4.73
N VAL A 51 9.00 9.76 3.56
CA VAL A 51 8.81 8.32 3.34
C VAL A 51 10.17 7.70 3.01
N ALA A 52 10.62 6.75 3.83
CA ALA A 52 11.88 6.03 3.63
C ALA A 52 11.77 4.88 2.62
N GLY A 53 10.56 4.35 2.40
CA GLY A 53 10.32 3.27 1.46
C GLY A 53 8.97 2.58 1.67
N LEU A 54 8.73 1.59 0.80
CA LEU A 54 7.56 0.74 0.77
C LEU A 54 8.01 -0.73 0.60
N GLY A 55 7.46 -1.61 1.43
CA GLY A 55 7.50 -3.05 1.23
C GLY A 55 6.10 -3.57 0.91
N LEU A 56 6.00 -4.41 -0.11
CA LEU A 56 4.77 -5.07 -0.55
C LEU A 56 4.92 -6.58 -0.29
N THR A 57 4.03 -7.15 0.53
CA THR A 57 4.04 -8.57 0.93
C THR A 57 2.67 -9.22 0.74
N GLY A 58 2.55 -10.53 0.97
CA GLY A 58 1.25 -11.24 0.90
C GLY A 58 0.74 -11.56 -0.51
N LEU A 59 1.45 -11.13 -1.56
CA LEU A 59 1.06 -11.31 -2.97
C LEU A 59 1.21 -12.76 -3.47
N ALA A 60 0.29 -13.17 -4.32
CA ALA A 60 0.49 -14.32 -5.21
C ALA A 60 1.25 -13.88 -6.49
N PRO A 61 1.94 -14.79 -7.20
CA PRO A 61 2.66 -14.46 -8.43
C PRO A 61 1.70 -14.31 -9.63
N ASP A 62 0.88 -13.25 -9.61
CA ASP A 62 -0.04 -12.89 -10.67
C ASP A 62 0.41 -11.59 -11.39
N PRO A 63 0.66 -11.62 -12.71
CA PRO A 63 0.97 -10.41 -13.49
C PRO A 63 -0.08 -9.31 -13.40
N ALA A 64 -1.35 -9.63 -13.12
CA ALA A 64 -2.42 -8.64 -12.96
C ALA A 64 -2.20 -7.73 -11.75
N ASN A 65 -1.38 -8.13 -10.77
CA ASN A 65 -1.05 -7.29 -9.62
C ASN A 65 -0.12 -6.12 -9.99
N VAL A 66 0.59 -6.16 -11.12
CA VAL A 66 1.62 -5.16 -11.44
C VAL A 66 1.06 -3.74 -11.47
N GLU A 67 -0.01 -3.50 -12.24
CA GLU A 67 -0.61 -2.16 -12.38
C GLU A 67 -1.12 -1.62 -11.03
N PRO A 68 -1.92 -2.35 -10.24
CA PRO A 68 -2.31 -1.93 -8.88
C PRO A 68 -1.12 -1.57 -7.98
N LEU A 69 -0.04 -2.35 -7.98
CA LEU A 69 1.12 -2.10 -7.15
C LEU A 69 1.91 -0.87 -7.60
N GLU A 70 2.03 -0.64 -8.91
CA GLU A 70 2.60 0.58 -9.46
C GLU A 70 1.81 1.82 -9.01
N ARG A 71 0.47 1.73 -8.97
CA ARG A 71 -0.37 2.83 -8.48
C ARG A 71 -0.12 3.12 -6.99
N LEU A 72 0.04 2.09 -6.15
CA LEU A 72 0.38 2.26 -4.73
C LEU A 72 1.77 2.90 -4.54
N CYS A 73 2.77 2.48 -5.31
CA CYS A 73 4.09 3.12 -5.33
C CYS A 73 3.99 4.59 -5.73
N ALA A 74 3.26 4.89 -6.82
CA ALA A 74 3.04 6.25 -7.30
C ALA A 74 2.28 7.13 -6.30
N ALA A 75 1.35 6.56 -5.52
CA ALA A 75 0.63 7.27 -4.47
C ALA A 75 1.54 7.72 -3.31
N LEU A 76 2.56 6.91 -2.95
CA LEU A 76 3.66 7.33 -2.08
C LEU A 76 4.72 8.17 -2.82
N GLY A 77 4.69 8.13 -4.16
CA GLY A 77 5.59 8.69 -5.14
C GLY A 77 7.04 8.24 -4.95
N LEU A 78 7.16 6.91 -4.93
CA LEU A 78 8.38 6.13 -5.09
C LEU A 78 8.50 5.65 -6.54
#